data_AF-A7GTB3-F1
#
_entry.id   AF-A7GTB3-F1
#
_cell.length_a   1.000
_cell.length_b   1.000
_cell.length_c   1.000
_cell.angle_alpha   90.00
_cell.angle_beta   90.00
_cell.angle_gamma   90.00
#
_symmetry.space_group_name_H-M   'P 1'
#
loop_
_entity.id
_entity.type
_entity.pdbx_description
1 polymer ?
#
loop_
_entity_poly.entity_id
_entity_poly.type
_entity_poly.pdbx_seq_one_letter_code
_entity_poly.pdbx_strand_id
1 'polypeptide(L)'
;MVMELVHFSIGKPKQMKYGENKEMVTGICKELTEEAFLSKDGFRGDDVANLRYHGGPDRAVCVYPYEHYKQWETEFQIPFPSSAFGENITVTNMLERDVCIGDTYQLGDAIIQVTQARIPCSTISKRLGLPGILPRIVETGYTGYLCRVLQEGVVRQDSKISLLKPHPSRVSVLFTNDIYFHNRQDRAGIEKILAVPELANVWREQLTDRLAKLK
;
A
#
# COMPACT_ATOMS: atom_id res chain seq x y z
N MET A 1 8.35 -13.37 -15.16
CA MET A 1 7.27 -12.49 -15.64
C MET A 1 7.71 -11.04 -15.45
N VAL A 2 7.29 -10.13 -16.34
CA VAL A 2 7.73 -8.72 -16.32
C VAL A 2 6.79 -7.91 -15.43
N MET A 3 7.31 -6.97 -14.63
CA MET A 3 6.49 -6.06 -13.83
C MET A 3 5.90 -4.96 -14.72
N GLU A 4 4.61 -4.68 -14.57
CA GLU A 4 3.91 -3.68 -15.38
C GLU A 4 3.06 -2.77 -14.51
N LEU A 5 2.98 -1.50 -14.89
CA LEU A 5 2.01 -0.54 -14.36
C LEU A 5 0.68 -0.72 -15.10
N VAL A 6 -0.35 -1.14 -14.39
CA VAL A 6 -1.69 -1.37 -14.96
C VAL A 6 -2.54 -0.11 -14.87
N HIS A 7 -2.56 0.50 -13.68
CA HIS A 7 -3.28 1.75 -13.45
C HIS A 7 -2.41 2.72 -12.67
N PHE A 8 -2.49 3.99 -13.06
CA PHE A 8 -2.02 5.12 -12.30
C PHE A 8 -3.21 5.98 -11.89
N SER A 9 -3.32 6.31 -10.60
CA SER A 9 -4.44 7.07 -10.07
C SER A 9 -4.02 8.06 -9.00
N ILE A 10 -4.63 9.24 -9.03
CA ILE A 10 -4.55 10.24 -7.98
C ILE A 10 -5.95 10.75 -7.65
N GLY A 11 -6.11 11.41 -6.52
CA GLY A 11 -7.36 12.02 -6.13
C GLY A 11 -7.25 12.77 -4.82
N LYS A 12 -7.99 13.87 -4.73
CA LYS A 12 -8.16 14.61 -3.49
C LYS A 12 -9.33 14.06 -2.68
N PRO A 13 -9.36 14.27 -1.36
CA PRO A 13 -10.51 13.94 -0.54
C PRO A 13 -11.80 14.53 -1.09
N LYS A 14 -12.79 13.67 -1.29
CA LYS A 14 -14.13 14.05 -1.72
C LYS A 14 -15.19 13.36 -0.85
N GLN A 15 -16.40 13.89 -0.89
CA GLN A 15 -17.54 13.31 -0.20
C GLN A 15 -17.92 11.98 -0.85
N MET A 16 -18.03 10.94 -0.04
CA MET A 16 -18.42 9.59 -0.44
C MET A 16 -19.62 9.15 0.41
N LYS A 17 -20.70 8.74 -0.26
CA LYS A 17 -21.86 8.11 0.39
C LYS A 17 -21.54 6.64 0.66
N TYR A 18 -21.97 6.11 1.80
CA TYR A 18 -21.83 4.69 2.14
C TYR A 18 -23.01 4.22 3.00
N GLY A 19 -23.59 3.07 2.69
CA GLY A 19 -24.80 2.59 3.38
C GLY A 19 -25.99 3.56 3.30
N GLU A 20 -27.02 3.33 4.10
CA GLU A 20 -28.20 4.19 4.14
C GLU A 20 -27.90 5.51 4.85
N ASN A 21 -27.99 6.62 4.11
CA ASN A 21 -27.89 8.01 4.60
C ASN A 21 -26.59 8.35 5.37
N LYS A 22 -25.47 7.66 5.12
CA LYS A 22 -24.16 8.04 5.70
C LYS A 22 -23.20 8.57 4.65
N GLU A 23 -22.38 9.51 5.08
CA GLU A 23 -21.41 10.20 4.23
C GLU A 23 -20.09 10.41 4.97
N MET A 24 -18.99 10.48 4.24
CA MET A 24 -17.67 10.81 4.78
C MET A 24 -16.80 11.51 3.74
N VAL A 25 -15.82 12.29 4.19
CA VAL A 25 -14.76 12.83 3.34
C VAL A 25 -13.60 11.87 3.33
N THR A 26 -13.18 11.43 2.15
CA THR A 26 -12.13 10.42 2.00
C THR A 26 -11.37 10.60 0.68
N GLY A 27 -10.06 10.34 0.70
CA GLY A 27 -9.20 10.30 -0.49
C GLY A 27 -9.10 8.92 -1.14
N ILE A 28 -9.89 7.95 -0.69
CA ILE A 28 -9.85 6.57 -1.21
C ILE A 28 -10.31 6.49 -2.68
N CYS A 29 -11.25 7.34 -3.08
CA CYS A 29 -11.85 7.32 -4.41
C CYS A 29 -10.99 8.08 -5.43
N LYS A 30 -9.80 7.54 -5.72
CA LYS A 30 -8.89 8.05 -6.73
C LYS A 30 -9.40 7.79 -8.14
N GLU A 31 -8.93 8.59 -9.09
CA GLU A 31 -9.33 8.55 -10.50
C GLU A 31 -8.09 8.25 -11.35
N LEU A 32 -8.29 7.59 -12.50
CA LEU A 32 -7.22 7.33 -13.45
C LEU A 32 -6.57 8.64 -13.89
N THR A 33 -5.26 8.62 -14.09
CA THR A 33 -4.48 9.82 -14.37
C THR A 33 -3.38 9.51 -15.37
N GLU A 34 -3.25 10.36 -16.39
CA GLU A 34 -2.27 10.22 -17.46
C GLU A 34 -0.84 10.55 -17.00
N GLU A 35 -0.68 11.60 -16.20
CA GLU A 35 0.61 12.08 -15.74
C GLU A 35 0.49 12.85 -14.42
N ALA A 36 1.47 12.69 -13.52
CA ALA A 36 1.65 13.59 -12.38
C ALA A 36 3.11 13.63 -11.91
N PHE A 37 3.50 14.74 -11.29
CA PHE A 37 4.80 14.86 -10.63
C PHE A 37 4.75 14.21 -9.24
N LEU A 38 5.65 13.27 -9.00
CA LEU A 38 5.86 12.60 -7.72
C LEU A 38 6.93 13.33 -6.91
N SER A 39 6.51 14.02 -5.86
CA SER A 39 7.39 14.68 -4.90
C SER A 39 7.66 13.80 -3.67
N LYS A 40 8.57 14.22 -2.79
CA LYS A 40 8.83 13.54 -1.50
C LYS A 40 7.60 13.39 -0.61
N ASP A 41 6.63 14.30 -0.74
CA ASP A 41 5.41 14.29 0.06
C ASP A 41 4.25 13.53 -0.60
N GLY A 42 4.44 13.06 -1.85
CA GLY A 42 3.43 12.36 -2.64
C GLY A 42 3.22 12.95 -4.03
N PHE A 43 2.24 12.41 -4.76
CA PHE A 43 1.85 12.90 -6.08
C PHE A 43 1.17 14.27 -5.99
N ARG A 44 1.58 15.22 -6.84
CA ARG A 44 0.87 16.50 -6.96
C ARG A 44 -0.56 16.27 -7.45
N GLY A 45 -1.52 16.80 -6.70
CA GLY A 45 -2.95 16.57 -6.98
C GLY A 45 -3.54 15.36 -6.27
N ASP A 46 -2.71 14.55 -5.60
CA ASP A 46 -3.15 13.52 -4.68
C ASP A 46 -3.18 14.05 -3.25
N ASP A 47 -4.17 13.62 -2.47
CA ASP A 47 -4.20 13.95 -1.04
C ASP A 47 -5.00 12.89 -0.26
N VAL A 48 -4.79 12.85 1.05
CA VAL A 48 -5.46 11.94 1.98
C VAL A 48 -6.23 12.74 3.01
N ALA A 49 -7.43 12.27 3.37
CA ALA A 49 -8.28 13.00 4.32
C ALA A 49 -7.70 13.08 5.74
N ASN A 50 -6.70 12.24 6.06
CA ASN A 50 -6.06 12.23 7.36
C ASN A 50 -4.56 11.90 7.24
N LEU A 51 -3.72 12.94 7.27
CA LEU A 51 -2.27 12.82 7.16
C LEU A 51 -1.64 11.98 8.28
N ARG A 52 -2.21 11.97 9.50
CA ARG A 52 -1.68 11.18 10.64
C ARG A 52 -1.68 9.69 10.33
N TYR A 53 -2.70 9.20 9.65
CA TYR A 53 -2.86 7.76 9.37
C TYR A 53 -2.54 7.36 7.94
N HIS A 54 -2.58 8.30 6.98
CA HIS A 54 -2.53 7.97 5.57
C HIS A 54 -1.48 8.75 4.77
N GLY A 55 -0.75 9.68 5.40
CA GLY A 55 0.26 10.50 4.72
C GLY A 55 1.64 10.44 5.38
N GLY A 56 2.51 11.35 4.96
CA GLY A 56 3.89 11.47 5.41
C GLY A 56 4.89 10.85 4.42
N PRO A 57 6.19 11.19 4.55
CA PRO A 57 7.21 10.84 3.57
C PRO A 57 7.40 9.32 3.41
N ASP A 58 7.07 8.53 4.43
CA ASP A 58 7.10 7.05 4.37
C ASP A 58 5.93 6.43 3.58
N ARG A 59 4.92 7.21 3.22
CA ARG A 59 3.65 6.75 2.64
C ARG A 59 3.25 7.53 1.40
N ALA A 60 4.23 8.12 0.72
CA ALA A 60 4.05 8.99 -0.44
C ALA A 60 3.39 8.29 -1.64
N VAL A 61 3.58 6.97 -1.78
CA VAL A 61 2.96 6.15 -2.82
C VAL A 61 2.33 4.91 -2.21
N CYS A 62 1.07 4.64 -2.56
CA CYS A 62 0.40 3.38 -2.24
C CYS A 62 0.36 2.47 -3.47
N VAL A 63 0.80 1.22 -3.31
CA VAL A 63 0.87 0.22 -4.38
C VAL A 63 -0.06 -0.95 -4.06
N TYR A 64 -0.77 -1.46 -5.06
CA TYR A 64 -1.60 -2.67 -4.94
C TYR A 64 -1.40 -3.63 -6.11
N PRO A 65 -1.19 -4.94 -5.87
CA PRO A 65 -1.07 -5.91 -6.96
C PRO A 65 -2.39 -6.13 -7.71
N TYR A 66 -2.34 -6.14 -9.04
CA TYR A 66 -3.49 -6.31 -9.91
C TYR A 66 -4.09 -7.72 -9.81
N GLU A 67 -3.27 -8.73 -9.56
CA GLU A 67 -3.68 -10.13 -9.44
C GLU A 67 -4.78 -10.32 -8.39
N HIS A 68 -4.75 -9.52 -7.33
CA HIS A 68 -5.72 -9.57 -6.25
C HIS A 68 -7.11 -9.09 -6.67
N TYR A 69 -7.22 -8.17 -7.65
CA TYR A 69 -8.52 -7.74 -8.16
C TYR A 69 -9.34 -8.93 -8.65
N LYS A 70 -8.76 -9.76 -9.53
CA LYS A 70 -9.44 -10.95 -10.06
C LYS A 70 -9.86 -11.90 -8.95
N GLN A 71 -9.02 -12.07 -7.92
CA GLN A 71 -9.34 -12.90 -6.78
C GLN A 71 -10.55 -12.35 -6.02
N TRP A 72 -10.55 -11.06 -5.69
CA TRP A 72 -11.64 -10.43 -4.94
C TRP A 72 -12.95 -10.36 -5.73
N GLU A 73 -12.91 -10.06 -7.01
CA GLU A 73 -14.09 -10.06 -7.87
C GLU A 73 -14.70 -11.46 -7.97
N THR A 74 -13.86 -12.50 -8.01
CA THR A 74 -14.32 -13.90 -7.95
C THR A 74 -14.89 -14.24 -6.58
N GLU A 75 -14.25 -13.82 -5.49
CA GLU A 75 -14.70 -14.15 -4.13
C GLU A 75 -16.04 -13.45 -3.79
N PHE A 76 -16.19 -12.17 -4.17
CA PHE A 76 -17.34 -11.34 -3.82
C PHE A 76 -18.40 -11.24 -4.93
N GLN A 77 -18.15 -11.82 -6.10
CA GLN A 77 -19.08 -11.88 -7.24
C GLN A 77 -19.55 -10.50 -7.72
N ILE A 78 -18.68 -9.48 -7.61
CA ILE A 78 -18.93 -8.13 -8.12
C ILE A 78 -17.67 -7.59 -8.79
N PRO A 79 -17.80 -6.73 -9.82
CA PRO A 79 -16.65 -6.03 -10.39
C PRO A 79 -16.16 -4.95 -9.42
N PHE A 80 -14.85 -4.73 -9.38
CA PHE A 80 -14.23 -3.72 -8.54
C PHE A 80 -13.86 -2.50 -9.39
N PRO A 81 -14.08 -1.27 -8.89
CA PRO A 81 -13.66 -0.08 -9.61
C PRO A 81 -12.13 0.01 -9.67
N SER A 82 -11.59 0.78 -10.60
CA SER A 82 -10.16 1.10 -10.59
C SER A 82 -9.75 1.73 -9.26
N SER A 83 -8.53 1.39 -8.84
CA SER A 83 -7.97 1.85 -7.58
C SER A 83 -8.90 1.61 -6.39
N ALA A 84 -9.65 0.49 -6.38
CA ALA A 84 -10.67 0.11 -5.41
C ALA A 84 -10.19 0.23 -3.96
N PHE A 85 -8.90 -0.04 -3.74
CA PHE A 85 -8.26 -0.03 -2.45
C PHE A 85 -7.69 1.35 -2.10
N GLY A 86 -7.75 2.33 -3.00
CA GLY A 86 -7.23 3.69 -2.82
C GLY A 86 -5.73 3.80 -3.06
N GLU A 87 -5.15 2.84 -3.78
CA GLU A 87 -3.78 2.88 -4.25
C GLU A 87 -3.56 3.94 -5.33
N ASN A 88 -2.33 4.41 -5.42
CA ASN A 88 -1.90 5.25 -6.53
C ASN A 88 -1.48 4.41 -7.74
N ILE A 89 -0.87 3.26 -7.47
CA ILE A 89 -0.18 2.45 -8.47
C ILE A 89 -0.70 1.01 -8.38
N THR A 90 -1.37 0.55 -9.42
CA THR A 90 -1.77 -0.85 -9.58
C THR A 90 -0.77 -1.55 -10.50
N VAL A 91 -0.18 -2.67 -10.07
CA VAL A 91 0.95 -3.32 -10.78
C VAL A 91 0.79 -4.82 -10.89
N THR A 92 1.43 -5.44 -11.90
CA THR A 92 1.54 -6.91 -12.01
C THR A 92 2.89 -7.41 -11.52
N ASN A 93 2.93 -8.68 -11.11
CA ASN A 93 4.12 -9.43 -10.71
C ASN A 93 4.88 -8.83 -9.52
N MET A 94 4.18 -8.07 -8.67
CA MET A 94 4.72 -7.44 -7.48
C MET A 94 3.88 -7.78 -6.24
N LEU A 95 3.61 -9.07 -6.04
CA LEU A 95 2.88 -9.59 -4.89
C LEU A 95 3.65 -9.36 -3.58
N GLU A 96 2.94 -9.27 -2.46
CA GLU A 96 3.52 -9.04 -1.13
C GLU A 96 4.55 -10.09 -0.73
N ARG A 97 4.45 -11.31 -1.26
CA ARG A 97 5.41 -12.40 -1.04
C ARG A 97 6.76 -12.18 -1.74
N ASP A 98 6.76 -11.42 -2.83
CA ASP A 98 7.93 -11.23 -3.70
C ASP A 98 8.60 -9.86 -3.49
N VAL A 99 7.85 -8.88 -2.99
CA VAL A 99 8.32 -7.52 -2.67
C VAL A 99 8.79 -7.44 -1.22
N CYS A 100 9.96 -6.85 -0.98
CA CYS A 100 10.57 -6.71 0.35
C CYS A 100 10.60 -5.28 0.85
N ILE A 101 10.54 -5.10 2.18
CA ILE A 101 10.82 -3.81 2.82
C ILE A 101 12.26 -3.41 2.49
N GLY A 102 12.44 -2.19 2.00
CA GLY A 102 13.71 -1.63 1.54
C GLY A 102 14.00 -1.84 0.05
N ASP A 103 13.21 -2.64 -0.68
CA ASP A 103 13.36 -2.76 -2.14
C ASP A 103 13.17 -1.40 -2.79
N THR A 104 14.03 -1.10 -3.77
CA THR A 104 14.02 0.17 -4.51
C THR A 104 13.67 -0.06 -5.96
N TYR A 105 12.70 0.71 -6.46
CA TYR A 105 12.15 0.60 -7.81
C TYR A 105 12.27 1.92 -8.57
N GLN A 106 12.56 1.83 -9.86
CA GLN A 106 12.32 2.91 -10.80
C GLN A 106 10.83 2.91 -11.14
N LEU A 107 10.18 4.07 -11.13
CA LEU A 107 8.80 4.29 -11.56
C LEU A 107 8.76 5.57 -12.40
N GLY A 108 8.67 5.43 -13.73
CA GLY A 108 8.82 6.59 -14.63
C GLY A 108 10.19 7.26 -14.41
N ASP A 109 10.20 8.55 -14.12
CA ASP A 109 11.42 9.31 -13.81
C ASP A 109 11.77 9.33 -12.31
N ALA A 110 10.89 8.78 -11.45
CA ALA A 110 11.04 8.75 -10.00
C ALA A 110 11.67 7.44 -9.50
N ILE A 111 12.31 7.50 -8.34
CA ILE A 111 12.78 6.32 -7.60
C ILE A 111 12.01 6.21 -6.30
N ILE A 112 11.39 5.07 -6.06
CA ILE A 112 10.62 4.79 -4.85
C ILE A 112 11.22 3.62 -4.07
N GLN A 113 11.02 3.60 -2.76
CA GLN A 113 11.48 2.54 -1.87
C GLN A 113 10.35 2.06 -0.98
N VAL A 114 10.17 0.74 -0.90
CA VAL A 114 9.14 0.10 -0.07
C VAL A 114 9.48 0.28 1.40
N THR A 115 8.55 0.78 2.20
CA THR A 115 8.80 1.17 3.60
C THR A 115 8.03 0.34 4.61
N GLN A 116 6.83 -0.11 4.24
CA GLN A 116 5.94 -0.85 5.11
C GLN A 116 4.81 -1.53 4.34
N ALA A 117 4.22 -2.55 4.93
CA ALA A 117 2.91 -3.01 4.51
C ALA A 117 1.85 -1.92 4.76
N ARG A 118 0.80 -1.95 3.94
CA ARG A 118 -0.39 -1.13 4.19
C ARG A 118 -1.21 -1.79 5.29
N ILE A 119 -1.69 -0.99 6.25
CA ILE A 119 -2.72 -1.44 7.19
C ILE A 119 -4.10 -1.10 6.58
N PRO A 120 -4.93 -2.11 6.24
CA PRO A 120 -6.23 -1.86 5.63
C PRO A 120 -7.19 -1.23 6.67
N CYS A 121 -8.12 -0.40 6.20
CA CYS A 121 -9.07 0.30 7.08
C CYS A 121 -10.52 0.14 6.60
N SER A 122 -11.47 0.41 7.50
CA SER A 122 -12.92 0.26 7.24
C SER A 122 -13.43 1.09 6.05
N THR A 123 -12.69 2.10 5.62
CA THR A 123 -13.01 2.90 4.43
C THR A 123 -13.09 2.04 3.16
N ILE A 124 -12.30 0.95 3.05
CA ILE A 124 -12.36 0.01 1.92
C ILE A 124 -13.73 -0.67 1.87
N SER A 125 -14.14 -1.30 2.98
CA SER A 125 -15.47 -1.94 3.10
C SER A 125 -16.61 -0.97 2.84
N LYS A 126 -16.49 0.27 3.31
CA LYS A 126 -17.51 1.32 3.11
C LYS A 126 -17.61 1.73 1.64
N ARG A 127 -16.48 1.90 0.95
CA ARG A 127 -16.46 2.25 -0.48
C ARG A 127 -17.09 1.15 -1.33
N LEU A 128 -16.72 -0.11 -1.06
CA LEU A 128 -17.16 -1.24 -1.87
C LEU A 128 -18.55 -1.75 -1.49
N GLY A 129 -19.13 -1.28 -0.37
CA GLY A 129 -20.37 -1.84 0.16
C GLY A 129 -20.22 -3.28 0.64
N LEU A 130 -18.99 -3.72 0.94
CA LEU A 130 -18.65 -5.10 1.29
C LEU A 130 -18.05 -5.17 2.71
N PRO A 131 -18.86 -5.42 3.76
CA PRO A 131 -18.35 -5.55 5.12
C PRO A 131 -17.32 -6.69 5.28
N GLY A 132 -17.47 -7.78 4.52
CA GLY A 132 -16.62 -8.97 4.60
C GLY A 132 -15.22 -8.81 3.99
N ILE A 133 -14.97 -7.79 3.17
CA ILE A 133 -13.68 -7.67 2.47
C ILE A 133 -12.51 -7.36 3.40
N LEU A 134 -12.72 -6.50 4.41
CA LEU A 134 -11.64 -6.10 5.31
C LEU A 134 -11.10 -7.28 6.12
N PRO A 135 -11.93 -8.14 6.75
CA PRO A 135 -11.46 -9.37 7.37
C PRO A 135 -10.65 -10.26 6.42
N ARG A 136 -11.08 -10.39 5.16
CA ARG A 136 -10.42 -11.23 4.16
C ARG A 136 -9.06 -10.68 3.72
N ILE A 137 -8.94 -9.36 3.57
CA ILE A 137 -7.64 -8.71 3.33
C ILE A 137 -6.69 -8.98 4.51
N VAL A 138 -7.18 -8.89 5.74
CA VAL A 138 -6.38 -9.17 6.95
C VAL A 138 -5.97 -10.64 7.00
N GLU A 139 -6.89 -11.57 6.71
CA GLU A 139 -6.64 -13.01 6.73
C GLU A 139 -5.62 -13.46 5.67
N THR A 140 -5.69 -12.89 4.47
CA THR A 140 -4.79 -13.23 3.35
C THR A 140 -3.46 -12.50 3.40
N GLY A 141 -3.40 -11.35 4.09
CA GLY A 141 -2.25 -10.45 4.05
C GLY A 141 -2.08 -9.72 2.71
N TYR A 142 -3.11 -9.66 1.86
CA TYR A 142 -3.07 -9.03 0.54
C TYR A 142 -3.41 -7.54 0.63
N THR A 143 -2.57 -6.83 1.38
CA THR A 143 -2.82 -5.45 1.81
C THR A 143 -2.31 -4.40 0.82
N GLY A 144 -1.42 -4.78 -0.10
CA GLY A 144 -0.52 -3.86 -0.77
C GLY A 144 0.51 -3.26 0.19
N TYR A 145 1.22 -2.26 -0.27
CA TYR A 145 2.33 -1.67 0.48
C TYR A 145 2.52 -0.19 0.14
N LEU A 146 3.30 0.47 0.99
CA LEU A 146 3.57 1.89 0.89
C LEU A 146 5.05 2.11 0.59
N CYS A 147 5.31 3.18 -0.16
CA CYS A 147 6.65 3.57 -0.54
C CYS A 147 6.92 5.04 -0.20
N ARG A 148 8.18 5.32 0.11
CA ARG A 148 8.76 6.67 0.12
C ARG A 148 9.39 6.97 -1.23
N VAL A 149 9.61 8.25 -1.50
CA VAL A 149 10.29 8.71 -2.71
C VAL A 149 11.76 8.97 -2.39
N LEU A 150 12.69 8.34 -3.11
CA LEU A 150 14.13 8.59 -3.03
C LEU A 150 14.58 9.64 -4.05
N GLN A 151 13.99 9.63 -5.24
CA GLN A 151 14.18 10.63 -6.28
C GLN A 151 12.82 11.07 -6.81
N GLU A 152 12.58 12.39 -6.82
CA GLU A 152 11.36 12.97 -7.38
C GLU A 152 11.39 12.88 -8.92
N GLY A 153 10.22 12.82 -9.54
CA GLY A 153 10.13 12.69 -10.99
C GLY A 153 8.70 12.63 -11.49
N VAL A 154 8.55 12.66 -12.81
CA VAL A 154 7.25 12.50 -13.47
C VAL A 154 6.93 11.02 -13.61
N VAL A 155 5.69 10.66 -13.31
CA VAL A 155 5.12 9.34 -13.57
C VAL A 155 3.95 9.52 -14.53
N ARG A 156 3.91 8.65 -15.54
CA ARG A 156 2.86 8.57 -16.55
C ARG A 156 2.16 7.23 -16.48
N GLN A 157 0.94 7.15 -17.00
CA GLN A 157 0.17 5.91 -17.05
C GLN A 157 0.91 4.79 -17.81
N ASP A 158 1.72 5.13 -18.82
CA ASP A 158 2.54 4.19 -19.60
C ASP A 158 3.97 4.02 -19.05
N SER A 159 4.26 4.58 -17.87
CA SER A 159 5.57 4.47 -17.26
C SER A 159 5.93 3.04 -16.91
N LYS A 160 7.20 2.71 -17.11
CA LYS A 160 7.76 1.43 -16.69
C LYS A 160 8.01 1.44 -15.18
N ILE A 161 7.85 0.26 -14.58
CA ILE A 161 8.31 -0.03 -13.23
C ILE A 161 9.36 -1.15 -13.27
N SER A 162 10.48 -0.97 -12.59
CA SER A 162 11.54 -1.97 -12.54
C SER A 162 12.28 -1.95 -11.22
N LEU A 163 12.67 -3.14 -10.74
CA LEU A 163 13.47 -3.28 -9.53
C LEU A 163 14.90 -2.80 -9.82
N LEU A 164 15.35 -1.78 -9.10
CA LEU A 164 16.72 -1.27 -9.18
C LEU A 164 17.64 -1.98 -8.19
N LYS A 165 17.16 -2.14 -6.94
CA LYS A 165 17.96 -2.71 -5.87
C LYS A 165 17.08 -3.58 -4.95
N PRO A 166 17.27 -4.91 -4.95
CA PRO A 166 16.67 -5.75 -3.92
C PRO A 166 17.34 -5.51 -2.57
N HIS A 167 16.55 -5.56 -1.50
CA HIS A 167 17.07 -5.44 -0.14
C HIS A 167 17.70 -6.77 0.33
N PRO A 168 18.93 -6.76 0.88
CA PRO A 168 19.64 -7.99 1.25
C PRO A 168 18.96 -8.79 2.38
N SER A 169 18.22 -8.14 3.27
CA SER A 169 17.52 -8.83 4.37
C SER A 169 16.33 -9.69 3.89
N ARG A 170 15.84 -9.47 2.67
CA ARG A 170 14.74 -10.24 2.04
C ARG A 170 13.51 -10.40 2.94
N VAL A 171 13.15 -9.35 3.67
CA VAL A 171 11.97 -9.30 4.55
C VAL A 171 10.78 -8.92 3.66
N SER A 172 10.01 -9.91 3.22
CA SER A 172 8.86 -9.69 2.34
C SER A 172 7.73 -8.93 3.03
N VAL A 173 6.95 -8.18 2.28
CA VAL A 173 5.75 -7.50 2.78
C VAL A 173 4.78 -8.52 3.39
N LEU A 174 4.60 -9.69 2.77
CA LEU A 174 3.72 -10.74 3.29
C LEU A 174 4.20 -11.26 4.64
N PHE A 175 5.52 -11.44 4.81
CA PHE A 175 6.09 -11.79 6.12
C PHE A 175 5.78 -10.71 7.16
N THR A 176 5.91 -9.43 6.80
CA THR A 176 5.55 -8.35 7.74
C THR A 176 4.06 -8.35 8.10
N ASN A 177 3.17 -8.64 7.15
CA ASN A 177 1.74 -8.77 7.39
C ASN A 177 1.43 -9.93 8.35
N ASP A 178 2.04 -11.09 8.14
CA ASP A 178 1.84 -12.26 8.98
C ASP A 178 2.23 -12.01 10.45
N ILE A 179 3.42 -11.45 10.69
CA ILE A 179 3.86 -11.06 12.04
C ILE A 179 2.94 -9.99 12.63
N TYR A 180 2.48 -9.04 11.81
CA TYR A 180 1.68 -7.94 12.30
C TYR A 180 0.25 -8.36 12.69
N PHE A 181 -0.42 -9.18 11.87
CA PHE A 181 -1.82 -9.55 12.02
C PHE A 181 -2.04 -10.88 12.75
N HIS A 182 -1.21 -11.89 12.52
CA HIS A 182 -1.45 -13.26 12.98
C HIS A 182 -0.47 -13.69 14.07
N ASN A 183 0.82 -13.52 13.85
CA ASN A 183 1.89 -14.00 14.73
C ASN A 183 2.43 -12.91 15.66
N ARG A 184 1.52 -12.24 16.37
CA ARG A 184 1.81 -11.03 17.17
C ARG A 184 2.78 -11.24 18.34
N GLN A 185 3.00 -12.50 18.74
CA GLN A 185 3.90 -12.89 19.83
C GLN A 185 5.25 -13.41 19.32
N ASP A 186 5.46 -13.46 18.00
CA ASP A 186 6.72 -13.93 17.42
C ASP A 186 7.81 -12.87 17.59
N ARG A 187 8.58 -13.04 18.67
CA ARG A 187 9.70 -12.18 19.03
C ARG A 187 10.76 -12.10 17.91
N ALA A 188 11.16 -13.25 17.38
CA ALA A 188 12.21 -13.33 16.37
C ALA A 188 11.76 -12.69 15.05
N GLY A 189 10.50 -12.88 14.68
CA GLY A 189 9.89 -12.24 13.52
C GLY A 189 9.86 -10.72 13.66
N ILE A 190 9.46 -10.20 14.83
CA ILE A 190 9.47 -8.77 15.11
C ILE A 190 10.89 -8.18 15.06
N GLU A 191 11.86 -8.83 15.72
CA GLU A 191 13.27 -8.42 15.71
C GLU A 191 13.83 -8.40 14.28
N LYS A 192 13.49 -9.39 13.45
CA LYS A 192 13.88 -9.43 12.03
C LYS A 192 13.30 -8.27 11.21
N ILE A 193 12.05 -7.86 11.46
CA ILE A 193 11.45 -6.70 10.77
C ILE A 193 12.14 -5.41 11.23
N LEU A 194 12.35 -5.25 12.54
CA LEU A 194 13.01 -4.07 13.12
C LEU A 194 14.46 -3.92 12.65
N ALA A 195 15.14 -5.01 12.30
CA ALA A 195 16.50 -4.99 11.78
C ALA A 195 16.62 -4.37 10.37
N VAL A 196 15.52 -4.14 9.65
CA VAL A 196 15.54 -3.45 8.34
C VAL A 196 15.62 -1.94 8.57
N PRO A 197 16.72 -1.24 8.21
CA PRO A 197 16.87 0.20 8.45
C PRO A 197 15.77 1.03 7.78
N GLU A 198 15.37 0.64 6.57
CA GLU A 198 14.42 1.32 5.71
C GLU A 198 12.95 1.21 6.19
N LEU A 199 12.66 0.40 7.22
CA LEU A 199 11.31 0.28 7.76
C LEU A 199 10.76 1.64 8.19
N ALA A 200 9.51 1.92 7.81
CA ALA A 200 8.82 3.16 8.19
C ALA A 200 8.81 3.37 9.71
N ASN A 201 9.00 4.62 10.15
CA ASN A 201 9.15 4.93 11.58
C ASN A 201 7.91 4.53 12.39
N VAL A 202 6.70 4.70 11.83
CA VAL A 202 5.46 4.30 12.49
C VAL A 202 5.41 2.80 12.79
N TRP A 203 5.92 1.96 11.88
CA TRP A 203 5.99 0.52 12.07
C TRP A 203 7.06 0.18 13.10
N ARG A 204 8.21 0.85 13.04
CA ARG A 204 9.30 0.69 14.00
C ARG A 204 8.83 0.97 15.42
N GLU A 205 8.14 2.09 15.66
CA GLU A 205 7.57 2.45 16.96
C GLU A 205 6.59 1.38 17.45
N GLN A 206 5.60 1.02 16.63
CA GLN A 206 4.57 0.04 16.99
C GLN A 206 5.14 -1.35 17.31
N LEU A 207 6.12 -1.80 16.53
CA LEU A 207 6.75 -3.11 16.72
C LEU A 207 7.72 -3.11 17.90
N THR A 208 8.41 -2.01 18.16
CA THR A 208 9.26 -1.86 19.36
C THR A 208 8.41 -1.89 20.62
N ASP A 209 7.30 -1.14 20.65
CA ASP A 209 6.34 -1.15 21.75
C ASP A 209 5.73 -2.52 21.97
N ARG A 210 5.45 -3.26 20.89
CA ARG A 210 4.95 -4.63 20.94
C ARG A 210 6.00 -5.56 21.53
N LEU A 211 7.24 -5.50 21.02
CA LEU A 211 8.36 -6.33 21.45
C LEU A 211 8.67 -6.15 22.95
N ALA A 212 8.62 -4.90 23.45
CA ALA A 212 8.83 -4.60 24.86
C ALA A 212 7.76 -5.20 25.80
N LYS A 213 6.57 -5.50 25.26
CA LYS A 213 5.46 -6.12 26.00
C LYS A 213 5.46 -7.65 25.91
N LEU A 214 6.29 -8.23 25.04
CA LEU A 214 6.50 -9.68 24.99
C LEU A 214 7.35 -10.07 26.20
N LYS A 215 6.80 -10.92 27.07
CA LYS A 215 7.51 -11.48 28.21
C LYS A 215 8.54 -12.51 27.75
#